data_AF-A0A1Q7ZMG0-F1
#
_entry.id   AF-A0A1Q7ZMG0-F1
#
_cell.length_a   1.000
_cell.length_b   1.000
_cell.length_c   1.000
_cell.angle_alpha   90.00
_cell.angle_beta   90.00
_cell.angle_gamma   90.00
#
_symmetry.space_group_name_H-M   'P 1'
#
loop_
_entity.id
_entity.type
_entity.pdbx_description
1 polymer ?
#
loop_
_entity_poly.entity_id
_entity_poly.type
_entity_poly.pdbx_seq_one_letter_code
_entity_poly.pdbx_strand_id
1 'polypeptide(L)'
;MNKGKNNVQTYISSVDIWQDLHRYAVFGSRKWRLKPGVMRFLMKRVPLRVLGYGVRGFFDAEGSFFRHPNRKASGRVTASSVNYHGLKQISRLLARLGIRHSFYRKYRNTIAIHAQDSLESYLERVGFGIRRKMEGLEMTIEAAKRQSA
;
A
#
# COMPACT_ATOMS: atom_id res chain seq x y z
N MET A 1 -17.64 20.17 -11.86
CA MET A 1 -16.76 19.33 -11.02
C MET A 1 -16.65 19.98 -9.65
N ASN A 2 -17.48 19.56 -8.67
CA ASN A 2 -17.45 20.13 -7.34
C ASN A 2 -16.17 19.70 -6.61
N LYS A 3 -15.21 20.62 -6.46
CA LYS A 3 -14.03 20.43 -5.62
C LYS A 3 -14.40 20.75 -4.17
N GLY A 4 -15.04 19.82 -3.48
CA GLY A 4 -15.13 19.89 -2.02
C GLY A 4 -13.73 19.74 -1.42
N LYS A 5 -13.28 20.73 -0.62
CA LYS A 5 -12.08 20.59 0.21
C LYS A 5 -12.50 20.03 1.56
N ASN A 6 -12.38 18.72 1.74
CA ASN A 6 -12.43 18.14 3.09
C ASN A 6 -11.11 18.46 3.80
N ASN A 7 -11.14 19.43 4.71
CA ASN A 7 -10.04 19.66 5.65
C ASN A 7 -10.24 18.74 6.86
N VAL A 8 -9.54 17.60 6.85
CA VAL A 8 -9.45 16.72 8.02
C VAL A 8 -8.20 17.14 8.78
N GLN A 9 -8.40 17.70 9.98
CA GLN A 9 -7.33 17.93 10.95
C GLN A 9 -7.38 16.82 11.99
N THR A 10 -6.21 16.30 12.35
CA THR A 10 -6.06 15.29 13.38
C THR A 10 -4.95 15.74 14.31
N TYR A 11 -5.19 15.59 15.61
CA TYR A 11 -4.26 15.96 16.66
C TYR A 11 -3.92 14.73 17.50
N ILE A 12 -2.66 14.62 17.89
CA ILE A 12 -2.21 13.63 18.88
C ILE A 12 -2.04 14.41 20.19
N SER A 13 -2.90 14.15 21.17
CA SER A 13 -2.89 14.86 22.45
C SER A 13 -1.78 14.38 23.39
N SER A 14 -1.31 13.15 23.25
CA SER A 14 -0.19 12.62 24.02
C SER A 14 1.14 13.06 23.42
N VAL A 15 1.90 13.83 24.20
CA VAL A 15 3.25 14.28 23.85
C VAL A 15 4.19 13.07 23.68
N ASP A 16 4.08 12.06 24.53
CA ASP A 16 4.95 10.88 24.47
C ASP A 16 4.73 10.08 23.18
N ILE A 17 3.47 9.85 22.79
CA ILE A 17 3.14 9.18 21.52
C ILE A 17 3.60 10.04 20.35
N TRP A 18 3.39 11.36 20.41
CA TRP A 18 3.87 12.27 19.36
C TRP A 18 5.39 12.14 19.21
N GLN A 19 6.13 12.19 20.31
CA GLN A 19 7.59 12.14 20.31
C GLN A 19 8.09 10.80 19.79
N ASP A 20 7.52 9.69 20.26
CA ASP A 20 7.88 8.35 19.82
C ASP A 20 7.66 8.18 18.31
N LEU A 21 6.49 8.52 17.79
CA LEU A 21 6.20 8.44 16.35
C LEU A 21 7.18 9.29 15.53
N HIS A 22 7.51 10.50 16.00
CA HIS A 22 8.46 11.40 15.33
C HIS A 22 9.90 10.93 15.43
N ARG A 23 10.25 9.93 16.26
CA ARG A 23 11.56 9.26 16.19
C ARG A 23 11.69 8.49 14.89
N TYR A 24 10.61 7.86 14.41
CA TYR A 24 10.66 6.95 13.27
C TYR A 24 10.28 7.60 11.94
N ALA A 25 9.39 8.60 11.96
CA ALA A 25 8.82 9.20 10.76
C ALA A 25 8.78 10.72 10.82
N VAL A 26 8.75 11.33 9.64
CA VAL A 26 8.29 12.70 9.44
C VAL A 26 6.83 12.60 9.04
N PHE A 27 5.97 13.45 9.58
CA PHE A 27 4.54 13.51 9.26
C PHE A 27 4.18 14.74 8.43
N GLY A 28 3.01 14.71 7.80
CA GLY A 28 2.47 15.80 6.98
C GLY A 28 2.09 15.34 5.57
N SER A 29 0.97 15.84 5.04
CA SER A 29 0.30 15.27 3.85
C SER A 29 1.20 15.15 2.61
N ARG A 30 2.14 16.09 2.43
CA ARG A 30 3.09 16.11 1.30
C ARG A 30 4.53 15.75 1.67
N LYS A 31 4.82 15.56 2.95
CA LYS A 31 6.19 15.42 3.47
C LYS A 31 6.43 14.11 4.23
N TRP A 32 5.36 13.36 4.53
CA TRP A 32 5.44 12.13 5.29
C TRP A 32 6.48 11.15 4.74
N ARG A 33 7.33 10.60 5.61
CA ARG A 33 8.33 9.62 5.20
C ARG A 33 8.91 8.94 6.42
N LEU A 34 9.36 7.71 6.25
CA LEU A 34 10.19 7.05 7.25
C LEU A 34 11.57 7.69 7.24
N LYS A 35 12.18 7.87 8.42
CA LYS A 35 13.56 8.36 8.49
C LYS A 35 14.53 7.36 7.85
N PRO A 36 15.68 7.81 7.31
CA PRO A 36 16.62 6.93 6.62
C PRO A 36 17.10 5.74 7.45
N GLY A 37 17.33 5.92 8.76
CA GLY A 37 17.71 4.84 9.68
C GLY A 37 16.65 3.74 9.74
N VAL A 38 15.38 4.12 9.92
CA VAL A 38 14.24 3.18 9.92
C VAL A 38 14.12 2.48 8.58
N MET A 39 14.20 3.22 7.47
CA MET A 39 14.13 2.60 6.14
C MET A 39 15.25 1.57 5.93
N ARG A 40 16.47 1.86 6.36
CA ARG A 40 17.59 0.89 6.30
C ARG A 40 17.33 -0.34 7.16
N PHE A 41 16.79 -0.16 8.36
CA PHE A 41 16.41 -1.25 9.25
C PHE A 41 15.34 -2.15 8.62
N LEU A 42 14.23 -1.56 8.14
CA LEU A 42 13.16 -2.29 7.43
C LEU A 42 13.68 -3.04 6.21
N MET A 43 14.61 -2.43 5.46
CA MET A 43 15.18 -2.99 4.24
C MET A 43 16.22 -4.09 4.46
N LYS A 44 16.68 -4.34 5.69
CA LYS A 44 17.77 -5.30 5.94
C LYS A 44 17.49 -6.28 7.06
N ARG A 45 16.89 -5.82 8.15
CA ARG A 45 16.82 -6.55 9.42
C ARG A 45 15.44 -7.11 9.75
N VAL A 46 14.38 -6.49 9.22
CA VAL A 46 13.01 -6.93 9.54
C VAL A 46 12.62 -8.18 8.74
N PRO A 47 12.08 -9.23 9.41
CA PRO A 47 11.51 -10.40 8.74
C PRO A 47 10.40 -10.01 7.76
N LEU A 48 10.34 -10.69 6.61
CA LEU A 48 9.39 -10.35 5.54
C LEU A 48 7.93 -10.35 6.00
N ARG A 49 7.54 -11.31 6.85
CA ARG A 49 6.19 -11.38 7.43
C ARG A 49 5.82 -10.12 8.23
N VAL A 50 6.74 -9.64 9.07
CA VAL A 50 6.54 -8.44 9.90
C VAL A 50 6.51 -7.19 9.03
N LEU A 51 7.38 -7.12 8.02
CA LEU A 51 7.37 -6.03 7.04
C LEU A 51 6.02 -5.97 6.30
N GLY A 52 5.46 -7.14 5.97
CA GLY A 52 4.13 -7.29 5.37
C GLY A 52 3.02 -6.61 6.17
N TYR A 53 3.02 -6.74 7.50
CA TYR A 53 2.04 -6.08 8.36
C TYR A 53 2.13 -4.55 8.32
N GLY A 54 3.36 -4.01 8.34
CA GLY A 54 3.55 -2.57 8.20
C GLY A 54 3.07 -2.04 6.85
N VAL A 55 3.36 -2.76 5.77
CA VAL A 55 2.88 -2.40 4.42
C VAL A 55 1.37 -2.55 4.30
N ARG A 56 0.76 -3.56 4.94
CA ARG A 56 -0.70 -3.73 5.01
C ARG A 56 -1.38 -2.51 5.59
N GLY A 57 -0.89 -1.97 6.71
CA GLY A 57 -1.46 -0.76 7.33
C GLY A 57 -1.52 0.43 6.36
N PHE A 58 -0.50 0.60 5.52
CA PHE A 58 -0.52 1.62 4.47
C PHE A 58 -1.59 1.35 3.39
N PHE A 59 -1.71 0.10 2.90
CA PHE A 59 -2.70 -0.25 1.89
C PHE A 59 -4.14 -0.27 2.43
N ASP A 60 -4.33 -0.53 3.72
CA ASP A 60 -5.65 -0.37 4.34
C ASP A 60 -6.08 1.10 4.37
N ALA A 61 -5.14 2.02 4.62
CA ALA A 61 -5.41 3.46 4.61
C ALA A 61 -5.57 4.03 3.19
N GLU A 62 -4.59 3.79 2.31
CA GLU A 62 -4.44 4.48 1.01
C GLU A 62 -4.71 3.58 -0.21
N GLY A 63 -4.78 2.27 0.02
CA GLY A 63 -4.92 1.28 -1.03
C GLY A 63 -6.37 1.01 -1.40
N SER A 64 -6.58 0.54 -2.63
CA SER A 64 -7.87 0.07 -3.13
C SER A 64 -7.67 -1.07 -4.11
N PHE A 65 -8.65 -1.96 -4.17
CA PHE A 65 -8.73 -3.00 -5.18
C PHE A 65 -9.79 -2.64 -6.21
N PHE A 66 -9.42 -2.73 -7.49
CA PHE A 66 -10.35 -2.63 -8.61
C PHE A 66 -10.43 -3.98 -9.32
N ARG A 67 -11.63 -4.54 -9.36
CA ARG A 67 -11.95 -5.71 -10.19
C ARG A 67 -12.49 -5.25 -11.53
N HIS A 68 -12.03 -5.85 -12.63
CA HIS A 68 -12.56 -5.53 -13.94
C HIS A 68 -13.98 -6.09 -14.09
N PRO A 69 -14.99 -5.27 -14.47
CA PRO A 69 -16.39 -5.69 -14.47
C PRO A 69 -16.66 -6.85 -15.44
N ASN A 70 -16.06 -6.80 -16.62
CA ASN A 70 -16.29 -7.79 -17.68
C ASN A 70 -15.23 -8.91 -17.73
N ARG A 71 -14.16 -8.79 -16.93
CA ARG A 71 -13.02 -9.73 -16.94
C ARG A 71 -12.78 -10.15 -15.50
N LYS A 72 -13.59 -11.10 -15.02
CA LYS A 72 -13.64 -11.49 -13.59
C LYS A 72 -12.29 -11.96 -13.02
N ALA A 73 -11.40 -12.47 -13.88
CA ALA A 73 -10.03 -12.89 -13.58
C ALA A 73 -8.99 -11.76 -13.69
N SER A 74 -9.42 -10.52 -13.95
CA SER A 74 -8.54 -9.35 -14.02
C SER A 74 -8.91 -8.32 -12.96
N GLY A 75 -7.88 -7.82 -12.30
CA GLY A 75 -8.01 -6.74 -11.33
C GLY A 75 -6.67 -6.06 -11.09
N ARG A 76 -6.68 -5.07 -10.20
CA ARG A 76 -5.46 -4.40 -9.75
C ARG A 76 -5.60 -3.89 -8.34
N VAL A 77 -4.52 -4.02 -7.58
CA VAL A 77 -4.32 -3.28 -6.33
C VAL A 77 -3.64 -1.96 -6.67
N THR A 78 -4.14 -0.86 -6.12
CA THR A 78 -3.53 0.47 -6.30
C THR A 78 -3.45 1.22 -5.00
N ALA A 79 -2.42 2.05 -4.84
CA ALA A 79 -2.33 3.04 -3.78
C ALA A 79 -1.77 4.34 -4.35
N SER A 80 -2.35 5.49 -3.98
CA SER A 80 -1.98 6.78 -4.57
C SER A 80 -1.74 7.84 -3.51
N SER A 81 -0.68 8.63 -3.68
CA SER A 81 -0.36 9.73 -2.77
C SER A 81 0.17 10.96 -3.50
N VAL A 82 -0.11 12.14 -2.94
CA VAL A 82 0.53 13.40 -3.39
C VAL A 82 2.01 13.46 -3.00
N ASN A 83 2.43 12.65 -2.03
CA ASN A 83 3.80 12.57 -1.57
C ASN A 83 4.60 11.51 -2.34
N TYR A 84 5.44 11.97 -3.26
CA TYR A 84 6.29 11.11 -4.07
C TYR A 84 7.29 10.30 -3.23
N HIS A 85 8.00 10.95 -2.31
CA HIS A 85 9.10 10.32 -1.57
C HIS A 85 8.58 9.24 -0.62
N GLY A 86 7.52 9.52 0.13
CA GLY A 86 6.87 8.54 1.00
C GLY A 86 6.37 7.33 0.20
N LEU A 87 5.68 7.58 -0.92
CA LEU A 87 5.19 6.48 -1.77
C LEU A 87 6.34 5.67 -2.39
N LYS A 88 7.47 6.32 -2.75
CA LYS A 88 8.64 5.61 -3.25
C LYS A 88 9.29 4.72 -2.19
N GLN A 89 9.21 5.08 -0.90
CA GLN A 89 9.61 4.17 0.18
C GLN A 89 8.71 2.94 0.23
N ILE A 90 7.38 3.11 0.13
CA ILE A 90 6.45 1.96 0.07
C ILE A 90 6.75 1.07 -1.14
N SER A 91 7.01 1.65 -2.31
CA SER A 91 7.43 0.92 -3.52
C SER A 91 8.67 0.07 -3.27
N ARG A 92 9.68 0.59 -2.55
CA ARG A 92 10.88 -0.18 -2.19
C ARG A 92 10.58 -1.33 -1.21
N LEU A 93 9.66 -1.13 -0.26
CA LEU A 93 9.25 -2.18 0.67
C LEU A 93 8.49 -3.31 -0.06
N LEU A 94 7.62 -2.98 -1.03
CA LEU A 94 6.96 -3.98 -1.88
C LEU A 94 7.97 -4.79 -2.70
N ALA A 95 8.97 -4.12 -3.28
CA ALA A 95 10.04 -4.81 -4.01
C ALA A 95 10.81 -5.78 -3.09
N ARG A 96 11.09 -5.39 -1.85
CA ARG A 96 11.70 -6.28 -0.84
C ARG A 96 10.82 -7.48 -0.49
N LEU A 97 9.50 -7.31 -0.53
CA LEU A 97 8.55 -8.41 -0.34
C LEU A 97 8.43 -9.32 -1.59
N GLY A 98 9.12 -9.02 -2.69
CA GLY A 98 9.04 -9.78 -3.94
C GLY A 98 7.82 -9.44 -4.79
N ILE A 99 7.11 -8.35 -4.49
CA ILE A 99 5.87 -7.98 -5.18
C ILE A 99 6.19 -7.02 -6.33
N ARG A 100 6.06 -7.52 -7.57
CA ARG A 100 6.26 -6.70 -8.77
C ARG A 100 5.10 -5.72 -8.92
N HIS A 101 5.43 -4.47 -9.25
CA HIS A 101 4.46 -3.40 -9.36
C HIS A 101 4.98 -2.32 -10.30
N SER A 102 4.06 -1.56 -10.89
CA SER A 102 4.39 -0.32 -11.58
C SER A 102 4.29 0.87 -10.64
N PHE A 103 5.11 1.88 -10.90
CA PHE A 103 5.04 3.18 -10.25
C PHE A 103 4.95 4.24 -11.34
N TYR A 104 3.88 5.04 -11.34
CA TYR A 104 3.69 6.07 -12.34
C TYR A 104 2.99 7.30 -11.76
N ARG A 105 3.02 8.39 -12.51
CA ARG A 105 2.36 9.66 -12.16
C ARG A 105 1.35 9.98 -13.25
N LYS A 106 0.05 9.92 -12.91
CA LYS A 106 -1.03 10.43 -13.78
C LYS A 106 -1.60 11.72 -13.20
N TYR A 107 -2.44 11.59 -12.17
CA TYR A 107 -2.96 12.73 -11.39
C TYR A 107 -2.29 12.86 -10.02
N ARG A 108 -1.83 11.73 -9.48
CA ARG A 108 -1.04 11.58 -8.26
C ARG A 108 0.05 10.54 -8.53
N ASN A 109 0.99 10.40 -7.61
CA ASN A 109 1.92 9.28 -7.66
C ASN A 109 1.14 8.02 -7.28
N THR A 110 1.28 6.95 -8.06
CA THR A 110 0.49 5.73 -7.90
C THR A 110 1.39 4.50 -8.00
N ILE A 111 1.19 3.58 -7.07
CA ILE A 111 1.66 2.20 -7.16
C ILE A 111 0.51 1.35 -7.72
N ALA A 112 0.78 0.46 -8.67
CA ALA A 112 -0.19 -0.50 -9.18
C ALA A 112 0.39 -1.91 -9.29
N ILE A 113 -0.31 -2.89 -8.72
CA ILE A 113 -0.01 -4.33 -8.82
C ILE A 113 -1.13 -4.94 -9.66
N HIS A 114 -0.78 -5.61 -10.75
CA HIS A 114 -1.75 -6.08 -11.75
C HIS A 114 -1.41 -7.45 -12.34
N ALA A 115 -0.14 -7.85 -12.39
CA ALA A 115 0.24 -9.19 -12.81
C ALA A 115 -0.29 -10.22 -11.80
N GLN A 116 -0.82 -11.34 -12.31
CA GLN A 116 -1.52 -12.34 -11.51
C GLN A 116 -0.66 -12.89 -10.37
N ASP A 117 0.57 -13.32 -10.68
CA ASP A 117 1.55 -13.81 -9.70
C ASP A 117 1.87 -12.78 -8.61
N SER A 118 1.83 -11.50 -8.97
CA SER A 118 2.12 -10.39 -8.07
C SER A 118 0.92 -10.04 -7.20
N LEU A 119 -0.31 -10.24 -7.69
CA LEU A 119 -1.53 -10.16 -6.90
C LEU A 119 -1.59 -11.29 -5.88
N GLU A 120 -1.19 -12.51 -6.26
CA GLU A 120 -1.08 -13.65 -5.36
C GLU A 120 -0.01 -13.42 -4.29
N SER A 121 1.18 -12.98 -4.69
CA SER A 121 2.25 -12.59 -3.76
C SER A 121 1.81 -11.47 -2.82
N TYR A 122 1.03 -10.50 -3.32
CA TYR A 122 0.45 -9.46 -2.49
C TYR A 122 -0.54 -10.02 -1.48
N LEU A 123 -1.48 -10.89 -1.90
CA LEU A 123 -2.46 -11.52 -1.01
C LEU A 123 -1.77 -12.26 0.15
N GLU A 124 -0.75 -13.06 -0.18
CA GLU A 124 -0.01 -13.88 0.78
C GLU A 124 0.80 -13.03 1.77
N ARG A 125 1.57 -12.05 1.26
CA ARG A 125 2.61 -11.35 2.05
C ARG A 125 2.14 -10.05 2.65
N VAL A 126 1.14 -9.41 2.06
CA VAL A 126 0.60 -8.12 2.49
C VAL A 126 -0.88 -8.27 2.77
N GLY A 127 -1.72 -8.45 1.76
CA GLY A 127 -3.17 -8.53 1.87
C GLY A 127 -3.80 -7.22 2.38
N PHE A 128 -5.12 -7.14 2.31
CA PHE A 128 -5.87 -6.08 3.02
C PHE A 128 -6.36 -6.61 4.36
N GLY A 129 -6.30 -5.79 5.41
CA GLY A 129 -7.05 -6.04 6.64
C GLY A 129 -8.55 -5.74 6.48
N ILE A 130 -8.91 -4.85 5.55
CA ILE A 130 -10.31 -4.49 5.29
C ILE A 130 -11.00 -5.52 4.38
N ARG A 131 -12.03 -6.20 4.91
CA ARG A 131 -12.74 -7.31 4.27
C ARG A 131 -13.20 -7.04 2.83
N ARG A 132 -13.93 -5.95 2.58
CA ARG A 132 -14.45 -5.63 1.23
C ARG A 132 -13.35 -5.51 0.16
N LYS A 133 -12.15 -5.03 0.54
CA LYS A 133 -11.03 -4.86 -0.40
C LYS A 133 -10.40 -6.22 -0.70
N MET A 134 -10.35 -7.07 0.31
CA MET A 134 -9.76 -8.39 0.26
C MET A 134 -10.63 -9.38 -0.52
N GLU A 135 -11.96 -9.36 -0.35
CA GLU A 135 -12.88 -10.25 -1.10
C GLU A 135 -12.74 -10.06 -2.62
N GLY A 136 -12.70 -8.81 -3.09
CA GLY A 136 -12.51 -8.55 -4.52
C GLY A 136 -11.22 -9.16 -5.06
N LEU A 137 -10.13 -9.08 -4.28
CA LEU A 137 -8.82 -9.65 -4.63
C LEU A 137 -8.89 -11.18 -4.68
N GLU A 138 -9.41 -11.81 -3.62
CA GLU A 138 -9.58 -13.27 -3.51
C GLU A 138 -10.40 -13.82 -4.68
N MET A 139 -11.58 -13.23 -4.95
CA MET A 139 -12.45 -13.64 -6.05
C MET A 139 -11.79 -13.50 -7.43
N THR A 140 -10.91 -12.51 -7.60
CA THR A 140 -10.20 -12.29 -8.87
C THR A 140 -9.13 -13.35 -9.07
N ILE A 141 -8.37 -13.64 -8.02
CA ILE A 141 -7.33 -14.68 -8.05
C ILE A 141 -7.96 -16.05 -8.30
N GLU A 142 -9.06 -16.36 -7.62
CA GLU A 142 -9.75 -17.64 -7.80
C GLU A 142 -10.33 -17.79 -9.22
N ALA A 143 -10.91 -16.74 -9.78
CA ALA A 143 -11.39 -16.74 -11.16
C ALA A 143 -10.25 -16.99 -12.17
N ALA A 144 -9.05 -16.43 -11.94
CA ALA A 144 -7.89 -16.65 -12.79
C ALA A 144 -7.37 -18.10 -12.72
N LYS A 145 -7.34 -18.68 -11.51
CA LYS A 145 -6.96 -20.09 -11.31
C LYS A 145 -7.87 -21.05 -12.07
N ARG A 146 -9.19 -20.82 -12.04
CA ARG A 146 -10.18 -21.63 -12.78
C ARG A 146 -10.05 -21.54 -14.30
N GLN A 147 -9.48 -20.46 -14.84
CA GLN A 147 -9.25 -20.30 -16.28
C GLN A 147 -7.93 -20.94 -16.75
N SER A 148 -7.04 -21.26 -15.82
CA SER A 148 -5.72 -21.84 -16.09
C SER A 148 -5.66 -23.35 -15.82
N ALA A 149 -6.74 -23.91 -15.25
CA ALA A 149 -6.96 -25.33 -15.01
C ALA A 149 -7.77 -25.92 -16.16
#